data_AF-A0A7Y2IHW4-F1
#
_entry.id   AF-A0A7Y2IHW4-F1
#
_cell.length_a   1.000
_cell.length_b   1.000
_cell.length_c   1.000
_cell.angle_alpha   90.00
_cell.angle_beta   90.00
_cell.angle_gamma   90.00
#
_symmetry.space_group_name_H-M   'P 1'
#
loop_
_entity.id
_entity.type
_entity.pdbx_description
1 polymer ?
#
loop_
_entity_poly.entity_id
_entity_poly.type
_entity_poly.pdbx_seq_one_letter_code
_entity_poly.pdbx_strand_id
1 'polypeptide(L)'
;MRVGSRHDQQGAVMAITAIAMVTLMAAAALSVDLGVGWATRRNLVTSTDAAALAAAQTFVGGGDGCAVTAPSYLGTNAPSSTMTLCTTGSSGTADGTVTVSAEQNVDVYFGKVVGMAPYIASSSTTVRWGPPAGATGLRPIGLCADGIQGFLNDPTTTATYEISYNDQGSSSGQIDFCGNGQPEGNWGIVDFDNNGNSNAEIKDQLANGYPNPVYSGTIGGNCTNEAYACYEGNTGQGLTNAYKTELANLRDNNIYFGVPIFDFFTDLPGGNLELHLVGFARVRIIAYKLTGATRSITLEFSPGLITGECCNPGGPPTNTQSLEICAVKENDLSGC
;
A
#
# COMPACT_ATOMS: atom_id res chain seq x y z
N MET A 1 60.18 30.99 53.17
CA MET A 1 59.13 30.24 52.45
C MET A 1 57.88 31.11 52.41
N ARG A 2 57.69 31.90 51.33
CA ARG A 2 56.51 32.77 51.17
C ARG A 2 55.42 31.95 50.49
N VAL A 3 54.36 31.66 51.22
CA VAL A 3 53.14 31.05 50.68
C VAL A 3 52.45 32.12 49.83
N GLY A 4 52.52 31.98 48.51
CA GLY A 4 51.81 32.84 47.56
C GLY A 4 50.30 32.69 47.72
N SER A 5 49.62 33.83 47.80
CA SER A 5 48.18 33.98 48.01
C SER A 5 47.35 33.18 47.00
N ARG A 6 46.57 32.21 47.50
CA ARG A 6 45.55 31.45 46.74
C ARG A 6 44.30 32.27 46.37
N HIS A 7 44.18 33.52 46.83
CA HIS A 7 42.97 34.33 46.66
C HIS A 7 42.83 34.99 45.28
N ASP A 8 43.92 35.18 44.53
CA ASP A 8 43.88 35.85 43.21
C ASP A 8 43.24 34.97 42.11
N GLN A 9 43.24 33.65 42.29
CA GLN A 9 42.64 32.72 41.32
C GLN A 9 41.11 32.63 41.46
N GLN A 10 40.53 33.02 42.59
CA GLN A 10 39.09 32.92 42.81
C GLN A 10 38.29 33.91 41.94
N GLY A 11 38.82 35.12 41.71
CA GLY A 11 38.18 36.11 40.85
C GLY A 11 38.16 35.71 39.37
N ALA A 12 39.29 35.19 38.87
CA ALA A 12 39.38 34.69 37.50
C ALA A 12 38.46 33.48 37.26
N VAL A 13 38.37 32.57 38.23
CA VAL A 13 37.47 31.41 38.15
C VAL A 13 36.01 31.87 38.11
N MET A 14 35.61 32.86 38.92
CA MET A 14 34.24 33.39 38.87
C MET A 14 33.90 34.05 37.52
N ALA A 15 34.84 34.78 36.91
CA ALA A 15 34.63 35.38 35.60
C ALA A 15 34.45 34.31 34.50
N ILE A 16 35.29 33.27 34.52
CA ILE A 16 35.22 32.17 33.55
C ILE A 16 33.92 31.37 33.73
N THR A 17 33.50 31.07 34.97
CA THR A 17 32.24 30.34 35.22
C THR A 17 31.03 31.16 34.80
N ALA A 18 31.01 32.47 35.04
CA ALA A 18 29.93 33.35 34.60
C ALA A 18 29.78 33.34 33.07
N ILE A 19 30.89 33.46 32.34
CA ILE A 19 30.88 33.40 30.86
C ILE A 19 30.43 32.02 30.39
N ALA A 20 30.93 30.94 30.99
CA ALA A 20 30.54 29.58 30.64
C ALA A 20 29.03 29.35 30.83
N MET A 21 28.45 29.79 31.95
CA MET A 21 27.00 29.68 32.18
C MET A 21 26.20 30.43 31.13
N VAL A 22 26.60 31.65 30.76
CA VAL A 22 25.92 32.42 29.71
C VAL A 22 25.99 31.70 28.36
N THR A 23 27.16 31.16 27.99
CA THR A 23 27.30 30.41 26.73
C THR A 23 26.46 29.14 26.72
N LEU A 24 26.36 28.41 27.84
CA LEU A 24 25.53 27.21 27.96
C LEU A 24 24.03 27.55 27.88
N MET A 25 23.60 28.66 28.49
CA MET A 25 22.21 29.14 28.39
C MET A 25 21.88 29.54 26.95
N ALA A 26 22.78 30.23 26.25
CA ALA A 26 22.60 30.58 24.84
C ALA A 26 22.50 29.35 23.93
N ALA A 27 23.35 28.34 24.16
CA ALA A 27 23.29 27.07 23.43
C ALA A 27 21.98 26.29 23.72
N ALA A 28 21.53 26.28 24.98
CA ALA A 28 20.27 25.64 25.37
C ALA A 28 19.05 26.33 24.73
N ALA A 29 19.02 27.67 24.75
CA ALA A 29 18.02 28.48 24.08
C ALA A 29 17.90 28.16 22.59
N LEU A 30 19.03 28.15 21.87
CA LEU A 30 19.07 27.78 20.45
C LEU A 30 18.57 26.35 20.22
N SER A 31 18.96 25.42 21.09
CA SER A 31 18.54 24.03 21.01
C SER A 31 17.02 23.88 21.17
N VAL A 32 16.40 24.68 22.05
CA VAL A 32 14.94 24.69 22.23
C VAL A 32 14.22 25.25 21.00
N ASP A 33 14.66 26.39 20.46
CA ASP A 33 14.03 26.99 19.28
C ASP A 33 14.12 26.08 18.05
N LEU A 34 15.30 25.46 17.82
CA LEU A 34 15.46 24.47 16.76
C LEU A 34 14.59 23.23 17.01
N GLY A 35 14.50 22.78 18.26
CA GLY A 35 13.68 21.63 18.64
C GLY A 35 12.20 21.84 18.33
N VAL A 36 11.63 22.99 18.72
CA VAL A 36 10.25 23.37 18.40
C VAL A 36 10.04 23.41 16.88
N GLY A 37 10.98 24.02 16.17
CA GLY A 37 10.97 24.10 14.71
C GLY A 37 10.89 22.75 14.01
N TRP A 38 11.78 21.84 14.40
CA TRP A 38 11.82 20.49 13.86
C TRP A 38 10.59 19.68 14.23
N ALA A 39 10.08 19.83 15.45
CA ALA A 39 8.86 19.16 15.90
C ALA A 39 7.63 19.62 15.08
N THR A 40 7.48 20.94 14.88
CA THR A 40 6.40 21.50 14.06
C THR A 40 6.47 21.00 12.62
N ARG A 41 7.66 21.02 12.01
CA ARG A 41 7.84 20.52 10.64
C ARG A 41 7.48 19.04 10.53
N ARG A 42 7.91 18.21 11.48
CA ARG A 42 7.61 16.78 11.47
C ARG A 42 6.11 16.52 11.63
N ASN A 43 5.44 17.26 12.49
CA ASN A 43 3.98 17.17 12.62
C ASN A 43 3.26 17.60 11.33
N LEU A 44 3.74 18.66 10.69
CA LEU A 44 3.18 19.16 9.43
C LEU A 44 3.32 18.13 8.30
N VAL A 45 4.48 17.47 8.19
CA VAL A 45 4.71 16.38 7.22
C VAL A 45 3.74 15.22 7.43
N THR A 46 3.65 14.71 8.66
CA THR A 46 2.70 13.62 8.97
C THR A 46 1.25 14.04 8.67
N SER A 47 0.91 15.30 8.89
CA SER A 47 -0.43 15.83 8.62
C SER A 47 -0.72 16.00 7.13
N THR A 48 0.25 16.46 6.33
CA THR A 48 0.11 16.54 4.87
C THR A 48 0.07 15.15 4.23
N ASP A 49 0.83 14.19 4.74
CA ASP A 49 0.79 12.79 4.26
C ASP A 49 -0.60 12.17 4.49
N ALA A 50 -1.15 12.35 5.70
CA ALA A 50 -2.49 11.87 6.03
C ALA A 50 -3.57 12.58 5.17
N ALA A 51 -3.45 13.89 4.98
CA ALA A 51 -4.39 14.66 4.17
C ALA A 51 -4.33 14.25 2.68
N ALA A 52 -3.14 14.04 2.12
CA ALA A 52 -2.95 13.61 0.74
C ALA A 52 -3.46 12.18 0.50
N LEU A 53 -3.17 11.25 1.41
CA LEU A 53 -3.69 9.88 1.34
C LEU A 53 -5.22 9.85 1.42
N ALA A 54 -5.81 10.61 2.35
CA ALA A 54 -7.27 10.69 2.47
C ALA A 54 -7.94 11.37 1.26
N ALA A 55 -7.28 12.39 0.69
CA ALA A 55 -7.72 13.01 -0.55
C ALA A 55 -7.72 11.99 -1.71
N ALA A 56 -6.63 11.25 -1.88
CA ALA A 56 -6.51 10.21 -2.90
C ALA A 56 -7.60 9.14 -2.73
N GLN A 57 -7.84 8.65 -1.51
CA GLN A 57 -8.94 7.73 -1.22
C GLN A 57 -10.31 8.26 -1.67
N THR A 58 -10.54 9.56 -1.53
CA THR A 58 -11.80 10.19 -1.96
C THR A 58 -11.90 10.22 -3.49
N PHE A 59 -10.80 10.50 -4.20
CA PHE A 59 -10.74 10.46 -5.67
C PHE A 59 -10.97 9.05 -6.22
N VAL A 60 -10.38 8.02 -5.59
CA VAL A 60 -10.65 6.61 -5.91
C VAL A 60 -12.15 6.29 -5.81
N GLY A 61 -12.82 6.84 -4.80
CA GLY A 61 -14.27 6.72 -4.61
C GLY A 61 -15.14 7.56 -5.56
N GLY A 62 -14.53 8.35 -6.47
CA GLY A 62 -15.22 9.22 -7.42
C GLY A 62 -15.64 10.59 -6.86
N GLY A 63 -15.17 10.97 -5.67
CA GLY A 63 -15.39 12.28 -5.08
C GLY A 63 -14.23 13.25 -5.29
N ASP A 64 -14.40 14.51 -4.86
CA ASP A 64 -13.32 15.49 -4.79
C ASP A 64 -12.69 15.50 -3.39
N GLY A 65 -11.51 14.89 -3.26
CA GLY A 65 -10.77 14.82 -2.00
C GLY A 65 -10.27 16.17 -1.50
N CYS A 66 -10.09 17.15 -2.38
CA CYS A 66 -9.60 18.48 -2.04
C CYS A 66 -10.68 19.39 -1.47
N ALA A 67 -11.96 19.15 -1.80
CA ALA A 67 -13.06 20.00 -1.37
C ALA A 67 -13.30 19.98 0.15
N VAL A 68 -13.22 18.81 0.77
CA VAL A 68 -13.58 18.63 2.20
C VAL A 68 -12.60 17.73 2.94
N THR A 69 -12.22 16.58 2.34
CA THR A 69 -11.43 15.56 3.03
C THR A 69 -10.04 16.06 3.42
N ALA A 70 -9.26 16.56 2.46
CA ALA A 70 -7.88 17.01 2.73
C ALA A 70 -7.85 18.14 3.78
N PRO A 71 -8.67 19.22 3.68
CA PRO A 71 -8.73 20.26 4.69
C PRO A 71 -9.14 19.75 6.08
N SER A 72 -10.09 18.80 6.15
CA SER A 72 -10.54 18.21 7.42
C SER A 72 -9.43 17.43 8.13
N TYR A 73 -8.71 16.58 7.38
CA TYR A 73 -7.60 15.79 7.92
C TYR A 73 -6.45 16.69 8.35
N LEU A 74 -6.09 17.70 7.55
CA LEU A 74 -5.06 18.66 7.93
C LEU A 74 -5.46 19.44 9.20
N GLY A 75 -6.69 19.97 9.26
CA GLY A 75 -7.15 20.75 10.41
C GLY A 75 -7.25 19.97 11.72
N THR A 76 -7.51 18.67 11.65
CA THR A 76 -7.56 17.80 12.84
C THR A 76 -6.16 17.45 13.35
N ASN A 77 -5.20 17.22 12.46
CA ASN A 77 -3.85 16.79 12.83
C ASN A 77 -2.88 17.97 13.09
N ALA A 78 -3.06 19.08 12.39
CA ALA A 78 -2.29 20.31 12.53
C ALA A 78 -3.21 21.55 12.52
N PRO A 79 -3.95 21.81 13.62
CA PRO A 79 -4.95 22.88 13.67
C PRO A 79 -4.39 24.30 13.52
N SER A 80 -3.09 24.48 13.75
CA SER A 80 -2.39 25.77 13.57
C SER A 80 -1.79 25.93 12.17
N SER A 81 -1.97 24.95 11.29
CA SER A 81 -1.51 25.02 9.90
C SER A 81 -2.61 25.53 8.97
N THR A 82 -2.21 26.00 7.79
CA THR A 82 -3.10 26.44 6.72
C THR A 82 -2.76 25.64 5.46
N MET A 83 -3.78 25.09 4.81
CA MET A 83 -3.60 24.46 3.50
C MET A 83 -3.35 25.54 2.45
N THR A 84 -2.23 25.44 1.74
CA THR A 84 -1.86 26.39 0.67
C THR A 84 -2.19 25.86 -0.71
N LEU A 85 -2.15 24.54 -0.89
CA LEU A 85 -2.46 23.88 -2.15
C LEU A 85 -3.20 22.56 -1.91
N CYS A 86 -4.22 22.30 -2.73
CA CYS A 86 -4.71 20.95 -2.98
C CYS A 86 -5.10 20.87 -4.44
N THR A 87 -4.37 20.09 -5.23
CA THR A 87 -4.58 19.99 -6.68
C THR A 87 -4.37 18.56 -7.15
N THR A 88 -5.09 18.19 -8.21
CA THR A 88 -4.93 16.89 -8.88
C THR A 88 -4.22 17.06 -10.22
N GLY A 89 -3.30 16.15 -10.53
CA GLY A 89 -2.66 16.07 -11.86
C GLY A 89 -3.53 15.31 -12.84
N SER A 90 -4.19 14.26 -12.36
CA SER A 90 -5.24 13.50 -13.04
C SER A 90 -6.28 13.11 -11.99
N SER A 91 -7.56 13.28 -12.32
CA SER A 91 -8.69 13.11 -11.40
C SER A 91 -9.58 11.93 -11.78
N GLY A 92 -9.00 10.89 -12.38
CA GLY A 92 -9.72 9.68 -12.76
C GLY A 92 -9.97 8.79 -11.55
N THR A 93 -11.03 7.99 -11.60
CA THR A 93 -11.17 6.91 -10.62
C THR A 93 -10.10 5.85 -10.85
N ALA A 94 -9.69 5.55 -12.10
CA ALA A 94 -8.77 4.46 -12.40
C ALA A 94 -7.32 4.72 -11.98
N ASP A 95 -6.83 5.95 -12.17
CA ASP A 95 -5.48 6.38 -11.86
C ASP A 95 -5.41 7.90 -11.69
N GLY A 96 -4.44 8.34 -10.90
CA GLY A 96 -4.10 9.75 -10.86
C GLY A 96 -3.17 10.18 -9.75
N THR A 97 -3.03 11.49 -9.59
CA THR A 97 -2.16 12.11 -8.58
C THR A 97 -2.86 13.26 -7.88
N VAL A 98 -2.59 13.43 -6.59
CA VAL A 98 -3.05 14.56 -5.78
C VAL A 98 -1.88 15.11 -4.97
N THR A 99 -1.70 16.43 -5.01
CA THR A 99 -0.69 17.15 -4.24
C THR A 99 -1.38 18.03 -3.21
N VAL A 100 -0.98 17.88 -1.94
CA VAL A 100 -1.43 18.69 -0.81
C VAL A 100 -0.24 19.42 -0.22
N SER A 101 -0.31 20.75 -0.14
CA SER A 101 0.68 21.59 0.55
C SER A 101 0.04 22.33 1.73
N ALA A 102 0.81 22.49 2.80
CA ALA A 102 0.41 23.23 3.99
C ALA A 102 1.57 24.02 4.59
N GLU A 103 1.23 25.07 5.31
CA GLU A 103 2.16 25.97 5.99
C GLU A 103 1.74 26.20 7.44
N GLN A 104 2.72 26.37 8.32
CA GLN A 104 2.50 26.72 9.72
C GLN A 104 3.56 27.73 10.19
N ASN A 105 3.10 28.77 10.90
CA ASN A 105 3.99 29.72 11.56
C ASN A 105 4.69 29.07 12.76
N VAL A 106 6.00 29.19 12.81
CA VAL A 106 6.84 28.76 13.94
C VAL A 106 7.34 30.00 14.67
N ASP A 107 6.85 30.16 15.90
CA ASP A 107 7.37 31.18 16.80
C ASP A 107 8.73 30.77 17.36
N VAL A 108 9.67 31.73 17.34
CA VAL A 108 10.94 31.63 18.06
C VAL A 108 10.80 32.29 19.43
N TYR A 109 11.25 31.62 20.49
CA TYR A 109 11.15 32.13 21.85
C TYR A 109 12.41 32.88 22.25
N PHE A 110 13.56 32.22 22.17
CA PHE A 110 14.83 32.80 22.59
C PHE A 110 15.55 33.54 21.47
N GLY A 111 15.34 33.13 20.21
CA GLY A 111 15.86 33.79 19.02
C GLY A 111 15.47 35.27 18.93
N LYS A 112 14.35 35.66 19.55
CA LYS A 112 13.92 37.08 19.65
C LYS A 112 14.97 37.96 20.32
N VAL A 113 15.75 37.43 21.28
CA VAL A 113 16.80 38.16 21.99
C VAL A 113 17.96 38.54 21.05
N VAL A 114 18.22 37.73 20.04
CA VAL A 114 19.25 37.98 19.02
C VAL A 114 18.66 38.50 17.70
N GLY A 115 17.40 38.95 17.71
CA GLY A 115 16.73 39.57 16.56
C GLY A 115 16.20 38.60 15.50
N MET A 116 16.04 37.31 15.81
CA MET A 116 15.40 36.36 14.88
C MET A 116 13.88 36.58 14.85
N ALA A 117 13.33 36.59 13.63
CA ALA A 117 11.90 36.62 13.40
C ALA A 117 11.29 35.20 13.41
N PRO A 118 9.98 35.08 13.68
CA PRO A 118 9.23 33.85 13.35
C PRO A 118 9.45 33.45 11.89
N TYR A 119 9.34 32.16 11.60
CA TYR A 119 9.50 31.64 10.24
C TYR A 119 8.39 30.65 9.91
N ILE A 120 8.21 30.38 8.61
CA ILE A 120 7.16 29.48 8.12
C ILE A 120 7.77 28.10 7.91
N ALA A 121 7.19 27.09 8.54
CA ALA A 121 7.40 25.71 8.18
C ALA A 121 6.40 25.33 7.08
N SER A 122 6.89 24.73 5.99
CA SER A 122 6.06 24.22 4.90
C SER A 122 6.26 22.73 4.70
N SER A 123 5.22 22.06 4.22
CA SER A 123 5.22 20.67 3.80
C SER A 123 4.36 20.50 2.56
N SER A 124 4.77 19.58 1.68
CA SER A 124 4.00 19.20 0.50
C SER A 124 4.12 17.70 0.32
N THR A 125 3.01 17.04 0.03
CA THR A 125 2.95 15.60 -0.23
C THR A 125 2.12 15.35 -1.47
N THR A 126 2.67 14.55 -2.40
CA THR A 126 1.96 14.03 -3.56
C THR A 126 1.74 12.54 -3.41
N VAL A 127 0.48 12.14 -3.56
CA VAL A 127 0.06 10.74 -3.58
C VAL A 127 -0.40 10.39 -4.99
N ARG A 128 0.05 9.25 -5.50
CA ARG A 128 -0.47 8.63 -6.71
C ARG A 128 -1.37 7.45 -6.37
N TRP A 129 -2.35 7.20 -7.23
CA TRP A 129 -3.19 6.01 -7.22
C TRP A 129 -3.28 5.41 -8.62
N GLY A 130 -3.56 4.12 -8.66
CA GLY A 130 -3.61 3.37 -9.91
C GLY A 130 -3.65 1.86 -9.64
N PRO A 131 -3.68 1.04 -10.71
CA PRO A 131 -3.63 -0.41 -10.58
C PRO A 131 -2.35 -0.85 -9.84
N PRO A 132 -2.44 -1.76 -8.86
CA PRO A 132 -1.31 -2.15 -8.04
C PRO A 132 -0.25 -2.93 -8.83
N ALA A 133 1.00 -2.46 -8.75
CA ALA A 133 2.17 -3.17 -9.28
C ALA A 133 2.66 -4.26 -8.34
N GLY A 134 2.41 -4.09 -7.04
CA GLY A 134 2.60 -5.14 -6.04
C GLY A 134 1.53 -5.04 -4.99
N ALA A 135 1.22 -6.13 -4.31
CA ALA A 135 0.21 -6.17 -3.25
C ALA A 135 0.63 -7.09 -2.09
N THR A 136 0.17 -6.74 -0.90
CA THR A 136 0.37 -7.52 0.34
C THR A 136 -0.97 -7.91 0.93
N GLY A 137 -0.99 -8.94 1.79
CA GLY A 137 -2.21 -9.43 2.42
C GLY A 137 -3.13 -10.21 1.48
N LEU A 138 -2.61 -10.61 0.31
CA LEU A 138 -3.36 -11.36 -0.68
C LEU A 138 -3.78 -12.73 -0.14
N ARG A 139 -4.91 -13.23 -0.65
CA ARG A 139 -5.28 -14.63 -0.49
C ARG A 139 -4.77 -15.43 -1.68
N PRO A 140 -4.25 -16.66 -1.47
CA PRO A 140 -3.59 -17.44 -2.52
C PRO A 140 -4.60 -18.10 -3.46
N ILE A 141 -5.62 -17.36 -3.90
CA ILE A 141 -6.65 -17.82 -4.84
C ILE A 141 -6.38 -17.11 -6.17
N GLY A 142 -5.69 -17.76 -7.09
CA GLY A 142 -5.38 -17.27 -8.42
C GLY A 142 -6.60 -17.33 -9.32
N LEU A 143 -6.90 -16.20 -9.97
CA LEU A 143 -7.97 -16.08 -10.96
C LEU A 143 -7.37 -15.97 -12.37
N CYS A 144 -7.81 -16.81 -13.30
CA CYS A 144 -7.46 -16.58 -14.70
C CYS A 144 -8.25 -15.38 -15.25
N ALA A 145 -7.56 -14.46 -15.92
CA ALA A 145 -8.16 -13.31 -16.60
C ALA A 145 -9.29 -13.70 -17.57
N ASP A 146 -9.11 -14.77 -18.36
CA ASP A 146 -10.14 -15.26 -19.29
C ASP A 146 -11.39 -15.80 -18.60
N GLY A 147 -11.24 -16.36 -17.40
CA GLY A 147 -12.35 -16.83 -16.58
C GLY A 147 -13.20 -15.71 -15.99
N ILE A 148 -12.70 -14.46 -15.98
CA ILE A 148 -13.35 -13.30 -15.36
C ILE A 148 -13.58 -12.14 -16.34
N GLN A 149 -13.60 -12.40 -17.66
CA GLN A 149 -13.80 -11.36 -18.68
C GLN A 149 -15.09 -10.55 -18.48
N GLY A 150 -16.14 -11.16 -17.92
CA GLY A 150 -17.36 -10.43 -17.56
C GLY A 150 -17.10 -9.28 -16.59
N PHE A 151 -16.21 -9.47 -15.61
CA PHE A 151 -15.78 -8.43 -14.67
C PHE A 151 -14.81 -7.45 -15.33
N LEU A 152 -13.83 -7.94 -16.09
CA LEU A 152 -12.83 -7.08 -16.72
C LEU A 152 -13.42 -6.11 -17.75
N ASN A 153 -14.57 -6.44 -18.35
CA ASN A 153 -15.30 -5.56 -19.27
C ASN A 153 -16.06 -4.43 -18.55
N ASP A 154 -16.43 -4.61 -17.27
CA ASP A 154 -17.02 -3.56 -16.44
C ASP A 154 -16.55 -3.69 -14.98
N PRO A 155 -15.30 -3.28 -14.71
CA PRO A 155 -14.70 -3.43 -13.38
C PRO A 155 -15.21 -2.39 -12.38
N THR A 156 -16.08 -1.48 -12.82
CA THR A 156 -16.58 -0.38 -11.99
C THR A 156 -17.79 -0.76 -11.16
N THR A 157 -18.47 -1.85 -11.52
CA THR A 157 -19.66 -2.33 -10.83
C THR A 157 -19.33 -3.50 -9.92
N THR A 158 -20.06 -3.60 -8.81
CA THR A 158 -20.01 -4.79 -7.97
C THR A 158 -20.72 -5.92 -8.69
N ALA A 159 -20.01 -7.02 -8.97
CA ALA A 159 -20.54 -8.13 -9.74
C ALA A 159 -20.13 -9.47 -9.11
N THR A 160 -21.04 -10.45 -9.15
CA THR A 160 -20.80 -11.78 -8.57
C THR A 160 -20.60 -12.79 -9.69
N TYR A 161 -19.51 -13.55 -9.61
CA TYR A 161 -19.21 -14.63 -10.54
C TYR A 161 -18.96 -15.92 -9.78
N GLU A 162 -19.55 -17.01 -10.26
CA GLU A 162 -19.21 -18.36 -9.80
C GLU A 162 -18.04 -18.88 -10.63
N ILE A 163 -16.98 -19.24 -9.93
CA ILE A 163 -15.73 -19.70 -10.48
C ILE A 163 -15.63 -21.19 -10.19
N SER A 164 -15.75 -22.00 -11.23
CA SER A 164 -15.77 -23.47 -11.12
C SER A 164 -14.38 -24.06 -11.39
N TYR A 165 -13.95 -24.94 -10.48
CA TYR A 165 -12.76 -25.76 -10.62
C TYR A 165 -13.20 -27.22 -10.81
N ASN A 166 -12.86 -27.80 -11.95
CA ASN A 166 -13.36 -29.10 -12.36
C ASN A 166 -12.23 -30.13 -12.31
N ASP A 167 -12.54 -31.36 -11.89
CA ASP A 167 -11.64 -32.51 -12.02
C ASP A 167 -11.51 -33.03 -13.46
N GLN A 168 -12.36 -32.55 -14.37
CA GLN A 168 -12.42 -32.98 -15.75
C GLN A 168 -12.44 -31.78 -16.69
N GLY A 169 -11.60 -31.88 -17.72
CA GLY A 169 -11.26 -30.82 -18.65
C GLY A 169 -12.41 -29.98 -19.21
N SER A 170 -11.99 -28.80 -19.65
CA SER A 170 -12.67 -27.75 -20.42
C SER A 170 -14.06 -28.10 -20.96
N SER A 171 -15.10 -27.54 -20.33
CA SER A 171 -16.45 -27.32 -20.83
C SER A 171 -16.91 -25.92 -20.41
N SER A 172 -17.52 -25.18 -21.33
CA SER A 172 -17.93 -23.77 -21.21
C SER A 172 -18.47 -23.37 -19.81
N GLY A 173 -17.90 -22.31 -19.21
CA GLY A 173 -18.22 -21.83 -17.85
C GLY A 173 -17.21 -22.23 -16.77
N GLN A 174 -16.12 -22.87 -17.17
CA GLN A 174 -14.98 -23.25 -16.35
C GLN A 174 -13.88 -22.17 -16.43
N ILE A 175 -13.02 -22.11 -15.43
CA ILE A 175 -11.74 -21.41 -15.59
C ILE A 175 -10.96 -22.20 -16.64
N ASP A 176 -11.04 -21.82 -17.92
CA ASP A 176 -9.93 -22.12 -18.82
C ASP A 176 -8.71 -21.46 -18.18
N PHE A 177 -7.60 -22.16 -17.92
CA PHE A 177 -6.38 -21.52 -17.40
C PHE A 177 -5.74 -20.72 -18.54
N CYS A 178 -6.48 -19.70 -18.96
CA CYS A 178 -6.15 -18.72 -19.97
C CYS A 178 -5.75 -19.35 -21.30
N GLY A 179 -6.59 -20.26 -21.80
CA GLY A 179 -6.44 -20.88 -23.13
C GLY A 179 -5.34 -21.93 -23.26
N ASN A 180 -4.57 -22.21 -22.20
CA ASN A 180 -3.44 -23.15 -22.23
C ASN A 180 -3.82 -24.57 -21.75
N GLY A 181 -5.12 -24.86 -21.58
CA GLY A 181 -5.62 -26.14 -21.07
C GLY A 181 -5.82 -26.14 -19.56
N GLN A 182 -6.17 -27.29 -18.98
CA GLN A 182 -6.25 -27.46 -17.51
C GLN A 182 -4.96 -28.17 -17.05
N PRO A 183 -4.06 -27.51 -16.30
CA PRO A 183 -2.91 -28.18 -15.74
C PRO A 183 -3.36 -29.21 -14.69
N GLU A 184 -2.81 -30.41 -14.76
CA GLU A 184 -3.15 -31.49 -13.83
C GLU A 184 -2.77 -31.09 -12.39
N GLY A 185 -3.76 -31.01 -11.51
CA GLY A 185 -3.53 -30.82 -10.07
C GLY A 185 -3.47 -29.38 -9.58
N ASN A 186 -3.33 -28.35 -10.42
CA ASN A 186 -3.49 -26.97 -9.94
C ASN A 186 -4.97 -26.55 -9.97
N TRP A 187 -5.47 -26.05 -8.84
CA TRP A 187 -6.87 -25.63 -8.69
C TRP A 187 -6.96 -24.15 -8.35
N GLY A 188 -6.09 -23.34 -8.96
CA GLY A 188 -6.04 -21.90 -8.73
C GLY A 188 -5.51 -21.52 -7.36
N ILE A 189 -4.68 -22.35 -6.72
CA ILE A 189 -3.92 -21.92 -5.53
C ILE A 189 -2.54 -21.48 -5.97
N VAL A 190 -2.16 -20.26 -5.60
CA VAL A 190 -0.84 -19.68 -5.89
C VAL A 190 0.06 -19.87 -4.68
N ASP A 191 1.25 -20.43 -4.89
CA ASP A 191 2.34 -20.42 -3.92
C ASP A 191 3.14 -19.12 -4.09
N PHE A 192 3.05 -18.23 -3.10
CA PHE A 192 3.71 -16.93 -3.17
C PHE A 192 5.16 -16.94 -2.70
N ASP A 193 5.58 -17.94 -1.90
CA ASP A 193 6.92 -17.98 -1.32
C ASP A 193 7.83 -19.05 -1.95
N ASN A 194 7.27 -19.90 -2.82
CA ASN A 194 7.95 -20.98 -3.52
C ASN A 194 8.73 -21.89 -2.56
N ASN A 195 8.29 -22.00 -1.30
CA ASN A 195 8.95 -22.76 -0.24
C ASN A 195 8.12 -23.96 0.21
N GLY A 196 7.39 -24.54 -0.74
CA GLY A 196 6.78 -25.85 -0.63
C GLY A 196 5.33 -25.82 -0.14
N ASN A 197 4.60 -26.85 -0.53
CA ASN A 197 3.14 -26.85 -0.48
C ASN A 197 2.60 -27.42 0.85
N SER A 198 2.40 -26.58 1.87
CA SER A 198 1.83 -27.01 3.16
C SER A 198 0.41 -26.49 3.42
N ASN A 199 -0.48 -27.39 3.88
CA ASN A 199 -1.85 -27.03 4.25
C ASN A 199 -1.90 -26.02 5.40
N ALA A 200 -0.88 -26.00 6.26
CA ALA A 200 -0.80 -25.07 7.38
C ALA A 200 -0.56 -23.64 6.90
N GLU A 201 0.30 -23.49 5.90
CA GLU A 201 0.62 -22.20 5.30
C GLU A 201 -0.57 -21.64 4.52
N ILE A 202 -1.22 -22.44 3.66
CA ILE A 202 -2.41 -21.96 2.93
C ILE A 202 -3.50 -21.51 3.90
N LYS A 203 -3.68 -22.22 5.02
CA LYS A 203 -4.64 -21.80 6.07
C LYS A 203 -4.25 -20.47 6.69
N ASP A 204 -2.98 -20.29 7.01
CA ASP A 204 -2.48 -19.03 7.56
C ASP A 204 -2.66 -17.89 6.57
N GLN A 205 -2.31 -18.09 5.30
CA GLN A 205 -2.51 -17.10 4.25
C GLN A 205 -4.01 -16.83 3.99
N LEU A 206 -4.89 -17.83 4.07
CA LEU A 206 -6.34 -17.63 3.97
C LEU A 206 -6.90 -16.84 5.17
N ALA A 207 -6.38 -17.07 6.37
CA ALA A 207 -6.80 -16.38 7.58
C ALA A 207 -6.26 -14.95 7.66
N ASN A 208 -4.96 -14.76 7.41
CA ASN A 208 -4.21 -13.54 7.71
C ASN A 208 -3.78 -12.78 6.45
N GLY A 209 -3.63 -13.48 5.33
CA GLY A 209 -3.07 -12.94 4.08
C GLY A 209 -1.56 -13.14 4.01
N TYR A 210 -1.04 -13.18 2.80
CA TYR A 210 0.39 -13.30 2.59
C TYR A 210 1.13 -12.00 2.99
N PRO A 211 2.14 -12.06 3.86
CA PRO A 211 2.72 -10.85 4.47
C PRO A 211 3.69 -10.09 3.56
N ASN A 212 4.31 -10.76 2.58
CA ASN A 212 5.31 -10.15 1.70
C ASN A 212 4.67 -9.62 0.41
N PRO A 213 5.32 -8.67 -0.29
CA PRO A 213 4.80 -8.17 -1.56
C PRO A 213 4.81 -9.25 -2.64
N VAL A 214 3.69 -9.34 -3.35
CA VAL A 214 3.52 -10.12 -4.59
C VAL A 214 3.43 -9.13 -5.72
N TYR A 215 4.23 -9.30 -6.76
CA TYR A 215 4.33 -8.37 -7.89
C TYR A 215 3.52 -8.87 -9.10
N SER A 216 3.09 -7.93 -9.93
CA SER A 216 2.38 -8.19 -11.17
C SER A 216 3.15 -7.67 -12.38
N GLY A 217 3.07 -8.42 -13.48
CA GLY A 217 3.60 -8.11 -14.79
C GLY A 217 2.54 -7.49 -15.70
N THR A 218 2.80 -7.47 -16.98
CA THR A 218 1.93 -6.85 -17.99
C THR A 218 1.21 -7.91 -18.81
N ILE A 219 0.03 -7.58 -19.35
CA ILE A 219 -0.71 -8.52 -20.22
C ILE A 219 0.15 -8.88 -21.43
N GLY A 220 0.34 -10.18 -21.67
CA GLY A 220 1.21 -10.69 -22.74
C GLY A 220 2.68 -10.84 -22.35
N GLY A 221 3.02 -10.53 -21.09
CA GLY A 221 4.23 -11.01 -20.43
C GLY A 221 4.22 -12.52 -20.19
N ASN A 222 5.33 -13.06 -19.71
CA ASN A 222 5.48 -14.46 -19.32
C ASN A 222 6.67 -14.64 -18.36
N CYS A 223 6.88 -15.86 -17.88
CA CYS A 223 7.94 -16.15 -16.92
C CYS A 223 9.37 -16.13 -17.47
N THR A 224 9.55 -15.87 -18.77
CA THR A 224 10.87 -15.66 -19.37
C THR A 224 11.27 -14.18 -19.40
N ASN A 225 10.33 -13.27 -19.67
CA ASN A 225 10.61 -11.82 -19.74
C ASN A 225 10.23 -11.07 -18.45
N GLU A 226 9.27 -11.57 -17.67
CA GLU A 226 8.76 -10.96 -16.45
C GLU A 226 8.80 -11.95 -15.28
N ALA A 227 9.94 -12.61 -15.08
CA ALA A 227 10.13 -13.62 -14.03
C ALA A 227 9.82 -13.11 -12.60
N TYR A 228 9.88 -11.79 -12.36
CA TYR A 228 9.51 -11.19 -11.07
C TYR A 228 8.01 -11.26 -10.76
N ALA A 229 7.17 -11.47 -11.78
CA ALA A 229 5.72 -11.60 -11.67
C ALA A 229 5.24 -13.06 -11.75
N CYS A 230 6.18 -14.01 -11.68
CA CYS A 230 5.90 -15.43 -11.80
C CYS A 230 6.01 -16.16 -10.46
N TYR A 231 4.99 -16.97 -10.19
CA TYR A 231 4.78 -17.63 -8.91
C TYR A 231 4.34 -19.07 -9.15
N GLU A 232 4.81 -20.01 -8.33
CA GLU A 232 4.45 -21.41 -8.52
C GLU A 232 2.96 -21.64 -8.22
N GLY A 233 2.34 -22.56 -8.96
CA GLY A 233 1.02 -23.07 -8.66
C GLY A 233 1.11 -24.25 -7.72
N ASN A 234 0.23 -24.33 -6.73
CA ASN A 234 0.18 -25.47 -5.83
C ASN A 234 -0.63 -26.63 -6.46
N THR A 235 0.06 -27.46 -7.24
CA THR A 235 -0.52 -28.61 -7.96
C THR A 235 -0.88 -29.80 -7.05
N GLY A 236 -0.47 -29.76 -5.77
CA GLY A 236 -0.75 -30.82 -4.80
C GLY A 236 -1.92 -30.52 -3.85
N GLN A 237 -2.29 -29.25 -3.70
CA GLN A 237 -3.24 -28.77 -2.69
C GLN A 237 -4.19 -27.72 -3.27
N GLY A 238 -5.17 -28.19 -4.02
CA GLY A 238 -6.26 -27.36 -4.51
C GLY A 238 -7.24 -26.90 -3.42
N LEU A 239 -8.26 -26.14 -3.81
CA LEU A 239 -9.35 -25.73 -2.92
C LEU A 239 -10.10 -26.97 -2.38
N THR A 240 -9.87 -27.31 -1.12
CA THR A 240 -10.36 -28.55 -0.49
C THR A 240 -11.06 -28.25 0.84
N ASN A 241 -11.74 -29.26 1.40
CA ASN A 241 -12.34 -29.19 2.74
C ASN A 241 -11.35 -28.84 3.87
N ALA A 242 -10.03 -28.98 3.62
CA ALA A 242 -9.03 -28.58 4.61
C ALA A 242 -9.17 -27.10 4.99
N TYR A 243 -9.62 -26.23 4.08
CA TYR A 243 -9.69 -24.78 4.23
C TYR A 243 -11.08 -24.25 4.59
N LYS A 244 -12.03 -25.15 4.90
CA LYS A 244 -13.44 -24.79 5.10
C LYS A 244 -13.64 -23.75 6.21
N THR A 245 -12.85 -23.85 7.29
CA THR A 245 -12.98 -22.95 8.45
C THR A 245 -12.57 -21.52 8.07
N GLU A 246 -11.46 -21.39 7.37
CA GLU A 246 -10.88 -20.12 6.95
C GLU A 246 -11.78 -19.45 5.89
N LEU A 247 -12.27 -20.21 4.91
CA LEU A 247 -13.22 -19.73 3.91
C LEU A 247 -14.58 -19.35 4.52
N ALA A 248 -15.07 -20.10 5.52
CA ALA A 248 -16.27 -19.73 6.27
C ALA A 248 -16.09 -18.41 7.00
N ASN A 249 -14.94 -18.20 7.66
CA ASN A 249 -14.66 -16.94 8.35
C ASN A 249 -14.69 -15.74 7.39
N LEU A 250 -13.99 -15.85 6.24
CA LEU A 250 -13.98 -14.80 5.22
C LEU A 250 -15.40 -14.45 4.72
N ARG A 251 -16.22 -15.47 4.43
CA ARG A 251 -17.61 -15.32 3.97
C ARG A 251 -18.50 -14.72 5.07
N ASP A 252 -18.53 -15.34 6.25
CA ASP A 252 -19.47 -15.02 7.31
C ASP A 252 -19.22 -13.63 7.91
N ASN A 253 -17.97 -13.15 7.87
CA ASN A 253 -17.59 -11.81 8.29
C ASN A 253 -17.58 -10.77 7.16
N ASN A 254 -18.00 -11.12 5.93
CA ASN A 254 -18.01 -10.23 4.76
C ASN A 254 -16.66 -9.53 4.50
N ILE A 255 -15.56 -10.25 4.65
CA ILE A 255 -14.22 -9.68 4.53
C ILE A 255 -13.88 -9.52 3.04
N TYR A 256 -13.54 -8.29 2.64
CA TYR A 256 -12.92 -8.01 1.35
C TYR A 256 -11.42 -8.24 1.42
N PHE A 257 -10.86 -8.88 0.40
CA PHE A 257 -9.42 -9.15 0.28
C PHE A 257 -8.97 -9.11 -1.17
N GLY A 258 -7.66 -8.98 -1.38
CA GLY A 258 -7.04 -9.04 -2.70
C GLY A 258 -6.77 -10.48 -3.13
N VAL A 259 -6.98 -10.76 -4.41
CA VAL A 259 -6.60 -12.02 -5.07
C VAL A 259 -5.78 -11.72 -6.33
N PRO A 260 -4.75 -12.53 -6.64
CA PRO A 260 -3.97 -12.36 -7.85
C PRO A 260 -4.75 -12.82 -9.09
N ILE A 261 -4.51 -12.14 -10.21
CA ILE A 261 -5.00 -12.49 -11.53
C ILE A 261 -3.80 -12.90 -12.38
N PHE A 262 -3.91 -14.03 -13.07
CA PHE A 262 -2.93 -14.50 -14.03
C PHE A 262 -3.51 -14.53 -15.44
N ASP A 263 -2.66 -14.36 -16.45
CA ASP A 263 -3.03 -14.45 -17.87
C ASP A 263 -2.39 -15.66 -18.57
N PHE A 264 -1.38 -16.26 -17.96
CA PHE A 264 -0.59 -17.31 -18.57
C PHE A 264 -0.04 -18.26 -17.51
N PHE A 265 0.19 -19.52 -17.90
CA PHE A 265 0.92 -20.48 -17.08
C PHE A 265 1.90 -21.30 -17.92
N THR A 266 2.98 -21.75 -17.28
CA THR A 266 3.99 -22.65 -17.86
C THR A 266 4.06 -23.93 -17.06
N ASP A 267 3.99 -25.09 -17.72
CA ASP A 267 4.26 -26.38 -17.06
C ASP A 267 5.74 -26.51 -16.72
N LEU A 268 6.02 -26.84 -15.46
CA LEU A 268 7.36 -27.13 -14.96
C LEU A 268 7.59 -28.65 -14.85
N PRO A 269 8.85 -29.12 -14.95
CA PRO A 269 9.17 -30.52 -14.75
C PRO A 269 8.70 -31.03 -13.38
N GLY A 270 8.14 -32.23 -13.33
CA GLY A 270 7.69 -32.86 -12.07
C GLY A 270 6.22 -32.61 -11.70
N GLY A 271 5.42 -32.02 -12.60
CA GLY A 271 4.01 -31.75 -12.35
C GLY A 271 3.77 -30.48 -11.53
N ASN A 272 4.75 -29.57 -11.54
CA ASN A 272 4.61 -28.21 -11.04
C ASN A 272 4.19 -27.30 -12.19
N LEU A 273 3.75 -26.09 -11.88
CA LEU A 273 3.55 -25.07 -12.88
C LEU A 273 3.89 -23.70 -12.32
N GLU A 274 4.10 -22.76 -13.22
CA GLU A 274 4.37 -21.36 -12.90
C GLU A 274 3.27 -20.48 -13.51
N LEU A 275 2.72 -19.57 -12.70
CA LEU A 275 1.65 -18.64 -13.07
C LEU A 275 2.24 -17.25 -13.26
N HIS A 276 1.95 -16.63 -14.40
CA HIS A 276 2.32 -15.24 -14.66
C HIS A 276 1.20 -14.31 -14.19
N LEU A 277 1.45 -13.57 -13.10
CA LEU A 277 0.47 -12.66 -12.52
C LEU A 277 0.48 -11.33 -13.26
N VAL A 278 -0.68 -10.84 -13.66
CA VAL A 278 -0.83 -9.57 -14.41
C VAL A 278 -1.54 -8.49 -13.61
N GLY A 279 -2.13 -8.82 -12.46
CA GLY A 279 -2.80 -7.83 -11.64
C GLY A 279 -3.49 -8.43 -10.43
N PHE A 280 -4.33 -7.62 -9.78
CA PHE A 280 -5.03 -8.00 -8.57
C PHE A 280 -6.49 -7.53 -8.62
N ALA A 281 -7.39 -8.34 -8.07
CA ALA A 281 -8.79 -7.97 -7.87
C ALA A 281 -9.14 -7.96 -6.38
N ARG A 282 -9.98 -7.01 -5.98
CA ARG A 282 -10.61 -6.97 -4.67
C ARG A 282 -11.93 -7.74 -4.70
N VAL A 283 -12.04 -8.77 -3.86
CA VAL A 283 -13.18 -9.68 -3.83
C VAL A 283 -13.63 -9.96 -2.40
N ARG A 284 -14.86 -10.47 -2.25
CA ARG A 284 -15.31 -11.20 -1.06
C ARG A 284 -15.99 -12.51 -1.45
N ILE A 285 -16.01 -13.46 -0.54
CA ILE A 285 -16.64 -14.76 -0.77
C ILE A 285 -18.14 -14.66 -0.49
N ILE A 286 -18.96 -15.10 -1.45
CA ILE A 286 -20.42 -15.22 -1.31
C ILE A 286 -20.80 -16.67 -0.99
N ALA A 287 -20.24 -17.61 -1.74
CA ALA A 287 -20.52 -19.03 -1.58
C ALA A 287 -19.29 -19.86 -1.98
N TYR A 288 -19.24 -21.11 -1.55
CA TYR A 288 -18.24 -22.06 -2.00
C TYR A 288 -18.76 -23.49 -1.93
N LYS A 289 -18.24 -24.34 -2.79
CA LYS A 289 -18.49 -25.78 -2.86
C LYS A 289 -17.16 -26.50 -2.97
N LEU A 290 -16.76 -27.17 -1.89
CA LEU A 290 -15.43 -27.82 -1.75
C LEU A 290 -15.47 -29.33 -2.03
N THR A 291 -16.64 -29.89 -2.32
CA THR A 291 -16.86 -31.33 -2.53
C THR A 291 -17.68 -31.62 -3.79
N GLY A 292 -17.55 -32.85 -4.30
CA GLY A 292 -18.17 -33.29 -5.54
C GLY A 292 -17.23 -33.18 -6.75
N ALA A 293 -17.71 -33.61 -7.92
CA ALA A 293 -16.96 -33.57 -9.19
C ALA A 293 -16.62 -32.12 -9.61
N THR A 294 -17.59 -31.20 -9.44
CA THR A 294 -17.36 -29.76 -9.65
C THR A 294 -17.28 -29.06 -8.30
N ARG A 295 -16.14 -28.44 -8.03
CA ARG A 295 -15.93 -27.51 -6.92
C ARG A 295 -16.08 -26.10 -7.44
N SER A 296 -16.52 -25.17 -6.62
CA SER A 296 -16.66 -23.78 -7.03
C SER A 296 -16.45 -22.81 -5.88
N ILE A 297 -16.05 -21.59 -6.21
CA ILE A 297 -16.08 -20.45 -5.33
C ILE A 297 -16.85 -19.33 -6.01
N THR A 298 -17.81 -18.74 -5.30
CA THR A 298 -18.56 -17.59 -5.78
C THR A 298 -17.98 -16.35 -5.14
N LEU A 299 -17.42 -15.47 -5.97
CA LEU A 299 -16.78 -14.24 -5.54
C LEU A 299 -17.62 -13.05 -5.99
N GLU A 300 -17.81 -12.10 -5.09
CA GLU A 300 -18.27 -10.76 -5.44
C GLU A 300 -17.04 -9.86 -5.61
N PHE A 301 -16.87 -9.36 -6.82
CA PHE A 301 -15.84 -8.41 -7.20
C PHE A 301 -16.34 -7.00 -6.90
N SER A 302 -15.47 -6.16 -6.36
CA SER A 302 -15.82 -4.79 -6.04
C SER A 302 -14.62 -3.88 -6.26
N PRO A 303 -14.82 -2.69 -6.85
CA PRO A 303 -13.74 -1.72 -6.95
C PRO A 303 -13.28 -1.27 -5.56
N GLY A 304 -12.10 -0.64 -5.51
CA GLY A 304 -11.60 0.00 -4.31
C GLY A 304 -10.14 -0.34 -4.02
N LEU A 305 -9.75 -0.16 -2.77
CA LEU A 305 -8.35 -0.16 -2.39
C LEU A 305 -7.86 -1.52 -1.87
N ILE A 306 -6.65 -1.88 -2.26
CA ILE A 306 -5.84 -2.91 -1.60
C ILE A 306 -4.50 -2.31 -1.16
N THR A 307 -3.87 -2.95 -0.18
CA THR A 307 -2.54 -2.55 0.28
C THR A 307 -1.49 -3.06 -0.69
N GLY A 308 -0.63 -2.15 -1.16
CA GLY A 308 0.35 -2.49 -2.18
C GLY A 308 1.13 -1.29 -2.70
N GLU A 309 1.97 -1.58 -3.68
CA GLU A 309 2.78 -0.61 -4.40
C GLU A 309 2.06 -0.19 -5.67
N CYS A 310 2.19 1.08 -6.05
CA CYS A 310 1.61 1.65 -7.26
C CYS A 310 2.72 1.91 -8.29
N CYS A 311 2.51 1.96 -9.60
CA CYS A 311 1.32 1.53 -10.33
C CYS A 311 1.76 0.68 -11.52
N ASN A 312 0.99 -0.34 -11.86
CA ASN A 312 1.21 -1.17 -13.05
C ASN A 312 0.12 -0.89 -14.10
N PRO A 313 0.35 0.05 -15.04
CA PRO A 313 -0.61 0.34 -16.09
C PRO A 313 -0.73 -0.77 -17.14
N GLY A 314 0.15 -1.78 -17.13
CA GLY A 314 0.14 -2.88 -18.08
C GLY A 314 -0.77 -4.06 -17.69
N GLY A 315 -1.35 -4.03 -16.50
CA GLY A 315 -2.29 -5.05 -16.01
C GLY A 315 -3.74 -4.85 -16.52
N PRO A 316 -4.63 -5.83 -16.28
CA PRO A 316 -6.03 -5.72 -16.66
C PRO A 316 -6.75 -4.64 -15.83
N PRO A 317 -7.80 -3.99 -16.39
CA PRO A 317 -8.55 -2.99 -15.66
C PRO A 317 -9.45 -3.68 -14.64
N THR A 318 -9.00 -3.77 -13.38
CA THR A 318 -9.78 -4.37 -12.28
C THR A 318 -10.44 -3.33 -11.39
N ASN A 319 -10.16 -2.05 -11.62
CA ASN A 319 -10.56 -0.92 -10.76
C ASN A 319 -10.24 -1.17 -9.26
N THR A 320 -9.27 -2.04 -9.01
CA THR A 320 -8.63 -2.26 -7.73
C THR A 320 -7.37 -1.42 -7.73
N GLN A 321 -7.17 -0.61 -6.71
CA GLN A 321 -6.14 0.43 -6.68
C GLN A 321 -5.28 0.33 -5.44
N SER A 322 -4.03 0.77 -5.55
CA SER A 322 -3.16 1.06 -4.42
C SER A 322 -2.89 2.56 -4.35
N LEU A 323 -2.46 3.01 -3.17
CA LEU A 323 -2.08 4.40 -2.92
C LEU A 323 -0.61 4.42 -2.51
N GLU A 324 0.14 5.38 -3.06
CA GLU A 324 1.55 5.53 -2.73
C GLU A 324 1.93 7.00 -2.69
N ILE A 325 2.68 7.40 -1.67
CA ILE A 325 3.33 8.72 -1.64
C ILE A 325 4.51 8.68 -2.61
N CYS A 326 4.43 9.41 -3.71
CA CYS A 326 5.44 9.40 -4.77
C CYS A 326 6.34 10.66 -4.77
N ALA A 327 5.90 11.75 -4.13
CA ALA A 327 6.74 12.93 -3.93
C ALA A 327 6.42 13.66 -2.63
N VAL A 328 7.43 14.35 -2.08
CA VAL A 328 7.33 15.16 -0.84
C VAL A 328 7.75 16.62 -1.07
N LYS A 329 7.77 17.04 -2.33
CA LYS A 329 8.09 18.39 -2.78
C LYS A 329 7.11 18.78 -3.87
N GLU A 330 6.51 19.96 -3.70
CA GLU A 330 5.47 20.48 -4.58
C GLU A 330 5.86 20.54 -6.07
N ASN A 331 7.14 20.82 -6.35
CA ASN A 331 7.64 21.05 -7.71
C ASN A 331 8.56 19.93 -8.25
N ASP A 332 8.70 18.83 -7.52
CA ASP A 332 9.59 17.72 -7.88
C ASP A 332 8.80 16.41 -7.82
N LEU A 333 8.05 16.18 -8.89
CA LEU A 333 7.25 14.98 -9.11
C LEU A 333 8.07 13.86 -9.76
N SER A 334 9.40 13.90 -9.75
CA SER A 334 10.23 12.91 -10.44
C SER A 334 10.09 11.48 -9.92
N GLY A 335 9.54 11.30 -8.72
CA GLY A 335 9.17 10.00 -8.14
C GLY A 335 7.76 9.53 -8.49
N CYS A 336 6.95 10.40 -9.11
CA CYS A 336 5.65 10.10 -9.69
C CYS A 336 5.84 9.93 -11.21
#